data_AF-H3GPK2-F1
#
_entry.id   AF-H3GPK2-F1
#
_cell.length_a   1.000
_cell.length_b   1.000
_cell.length_c   1.000
_cell.angle_alpha   90.00
_cell.angle_beta   90.00
_cell.angle_gamma   90.00
#
_symmetry.space_group_name_H-M   'P 1'
#
loop_
_entity.id
_entity.type
_entity.pdbx_description
1 polymer ?
#
loop_
_entity_poly.entity_id
_entity_poly.type
_entity_poly.pdbx_seq_one_letter_code
_entity_poly.pdbx_strand_id
1 'polypeptide(L)'
;MQPPLGARIQPAPEHANKSKRASQELAPTSLQYVVEVRRLLYLTEFLVLINYVGVFIPLIFSIYMAVMYQLPNRMYYAQLADLTKDELYLALKNVMFNCSLKLLALILLCSVLQCKLRFSAIHQLAFVLETQWCSVQTKVVFWVYYNVQSSLQHQGYDYNFHFAWLRQGSGGAASHHKQHLASAEMTVSGERDDEKELVHGCGGSKSLCAAGVELRSEKLGTRAPTCAPFCVVVSFSVHHRPHVSTCPTDVSDTAELPGAAQPKTPAKTREMKTARDCRVLVVGGGVIGLTSAFALLQSGFTSVRIVAENFEATTSHVAGGLWMPFALPDGVDTARPRRWCEVTYAWLETLRQQQGETLGIHVVPGVDVSAVDAPPVVHPYWAHCVDNFRLLSEEEANEVSTGATHGFAFDPLIYNPKPFMQWLHKEIAKLGGTFEQRRVQSLDEEDCDLLVNCSGLAAKALAGDETMFPIRGQIINVHNPKLDKLKVSVDKNGQHAYIIPRPNGDIVLGGTAQEHNWNAESDERDADGVWERCCRLWPEVRNSKVIAKMAGLRPGRTGGVCLEMKPTPTKCGALVIHNYGHSGSGHTLHWGCAQEVVALAKQRFPESPSSKL
;
A
#
# COMPACT_ATOMS: atom_id res chain seq x y z
N MET A 1 38.40 42.11 9.97
CA MET A 1 37.43 41.26 9.24
C MET A 1 37.89 39.82 9.33
N GLN A 2 37.28 39.03 10.21
CA GLN A 2 37.46 37.58 10.30
C GLN A 2 36.28 36.91 9.58
N PRO A 3 36.49 35.80 8.85
CA PRO A 3 35.40 35.06 8.22
C PRO A 3 34.56 34.32 9.27
N PRO A 4 33.25 34.13 9.06
CA PRO A 4 32.40 33.43 10.02
C PRO A 4 32.71 31.92 10.01
N LEU A 5 32.84 31.34 11.20
CA LEU A 5 33.05 29.90 11.41
C LEU A 5 31.91 29.09 10.79
N GLY A 6 32.18 28.38 9.70
CA GLY A 6 31.35 27.28 9.23
C GLY A 6 31.54 26.05 10.11
N ALA A 7 30.46 25.30 10.35
CA ALA A 7 30.52 24.01 11.03
C ALA A 7 31.40 23.04 10.23
N ARG A 8 32.62 22.80 10.72
CA ARG A 8 33.56 21.84 10.14
C ARG A 8 33.20 20.46 10.68
N ILE A 9 32.69 19.57 9.84
CA ILE A 9 32.59 18.15 10.19
C ILE A 9 34.03 17.63 10.25
N GLN A 10 34.52 17.38 11.47
CA GLN A 10 35.83 16.77 11.64
C GLN A 10 35.75 15.28 11.28
N PRO A 11 36.72 14.75 10.52
CA PRO A 11 36.85 13.30 10.37
C PRO A 11 37.12 12.68 11.74
N ALA A 12 36.59 11.47 11.96
CA ALA A 12 36.76 10.75 13.21
C ALA A 12 38.27 10.54 13.50
N PRO A 13 38.75 10.79 14.74
CA PRO A 13 40.15 10.62 15.07
C PRO A 13 40.56 9.15 14.98
N GLU A 14 41.66 8.87 14.25
CA GLU A 14 42.13 7.52 13.91
C GLU A 14 42.66 6.68 15.08
N HIS A 15 42.75 7.23 16.30
CA HIS A 15 43.15 6.45 17.47
C HIS A 15 42.36 6.86 18.71
N ALA A 16 41.16 6.29 18.88
CA ALA A 16 40.45 6.29 20.15
C ALA A 16 40.34 4.86 20.67
N ASN A 17 41.05 4.60 21.77
CA ASN A 17 41.02 3.37 22.55
C ASN A 17 39.59 2.84 22.73
N LYS A 18 39.42 1.52 22.52
CA LYS A 18 38.21 0.77 22.85
C LYS A 18 38.00 0.75 24.38
N SER A 19 37.53 1.86 24.94
CA SER A 19 36.98 1.94 26.28
C SER A 19 35.47 2.12 26.17
N LYS A 20 34.74 1.28 26.93
CA LYS A 20 33.28 1.18 27.02
C LYS A 20 32.58 2.54 26.83
N ARG A 21 32.07 2.79 25.63
CA ARG A 21 31.17 3.91 25.39
C ARG A 21 29.79 3.43 25.81
N ALA A 22 29.37 3.83 27.01
CA ALA A 22 27.99 3.72 27.44
C ALA A 22 27.11 4.34 26.36
N SER A 23 26.14 3.56 25.86
CA SER A 23 25.12 4.00 24.92
C SER A 23 24.33 5.13 25.58
N GLN A 24 24.68 6.37 25.30
CA GLN A 24 23.83 7.50 25.66
C GLN A 24 22.58 7.40 24.80
N GLU A 25 21.45 7.08 25.43
CA GLU A 25 20.13 7.16 24.82
C GLU A 25 19.92 8.58 24.26
N LEU A 26 19.75 8.68 22.95
CA LEU A 26 19.35 9.93 22.30
C LEU A 26 17.93 10.27 22.75
N ALA A 27 17.72 11.50 23.20
CA ALA A 27 16.39 12.01 23.57
C ALA A 27 15.34 11.75 22.45
N PRO A 28 14.06 11.48 22.78
CA PRO A 28 13.03 11.14 21.77
C PRO A 28 12.91 12.16 20.62
N THR A 29 13.08 13.45 20.94
CA THR A 29 13.04 14.56 19.99
C THR A 29 14.22 14.54 19.01
N SER A 30 15.41 14.11 19.45
CA SER A 30 16.58 14.01 18.57
C SER A 30 16.50 12.78 17.68
N LEU A 31 15.87 11.69 18.11
CA LEU A 31 15.58 10.53 17.26
C LEU A 31 14.60 10.89 16.15
N GLN A 32 13.50 11.57 16.47
CA GLN A 32 12.52 12.01 15.48
C GLN A 32 13.13 13.00 14.48
N TYR A 33 13.95 13.94 14.96
CA TYR A 33 14.71 14.85 14.11
C TYR A 33 15.67 14.10 13.17
N VAL A 34 16.40 13.10 13.67
CA VAL A 34 17.32 12.28 12.86
C VAL A 34 16.56 11.49 11.79
N VAL A 35 15.38 10.94 12.11
CA VAL A 35 14.53 10.22 11.14
C VAL A 35 14.03 11.15 10.05
N GLU A 36 13.53 12.34 10.40
CA GLU A 36 13.07 13.33 9.43
C GLU A 36 14.20 13.86 8.54
N VAL A 37 15.37 14.15 9.13
CA VAL A 37 16.56 14.57 8.37
C VAL A 37 17.03 13.45 7.43
N ARG A 38 17.03 12.19 7.89
CA ARG A 38 17.37 11.03 7.03
C ARG A 38 16.39 10.88 5.88
N ARG A 39 15.09 11.05 6.12
CA ARG A 39 14.06 10.98 5.09
C ARG A 39 14.21 12.12 4.07
N LEU A 40 14.49 13.33 4.55
CA LEU A 40 14.73 14.48 3.69
C LEU A 40 15.98 14.27 2.82
N LEU A 41 17.08 13.77 3.40
CA LEU A 41 18.29 13.44 2.67
C LEU A 41 18.04 12.36 1.62
N TYR A 42 17.30 11.30 1.95
CA TYR A 42 16.96 10.25 0.98
C TYR A 42 16.09 10.79 -0.18
N LEU A 43 15.14 11.68 0.11
CA LEU A 43 14.33 12.32 -0.93
C LEU A 43 15.17 13.24 -1.82
N THR A 44 16.11 14.01 -1.26
CA THR A 44 17.01 14.86 -2.06
C THR A 44 17.96 14.02 -2.89
N GLU A 45 18.45 12.90 -2.36
CA GLU A 45 19.27 11.92 -3.06
C GLU A 45 18.58 11.44 -4.34
N PHE A 46 17.34 10.98 -4.19
CA PHE A 46 16.54 10.44 -5.28
C PHE A 46 16.21 11.49 -6.35
N LEU A 47 15.81 12.69 -5.93
CA LEU A 47 15.49 13.79 -6.86
C LEU A 47 16.72 14.25 -7.66
N VAL A 48 17.88 14.36 -7.02
CA VAL A 48 19.12 14.75 -7.70
C VAL A 48 19.56 13.65 -8.67
N LEU A 49 19.42 12.38 -8.29
CA LEU A 49 19.73 11.24 -9.17
C LEU A 49 18.82 11.20 -10.40
N ILE A 50 17.50 11.40 -10.26
CA ILE A 50 16.58 11.45 -11.40
C ILE A 50 16.97 12.54 -12.39
N ASN A 51 17.24 13.74 -11.89
CA ASN A 51 17.61 14.87 -12.74
C ASN A 51 18.97 14.64 -13.41
N TYR A 52 19.93 14.05 -12.71
CA TYR A 52 21.22 13.62 -13.27
C TYR A 52 21.04 12.63 -14.43
N VAL A 53 20.32 11.52 -14.19
CA VAL A 53 20.07 10.50 -15.22
C VAL A 53 19.32 11.10 -16.42
N GLY A 54 18.38 12.02 -16.14
CA GLY A 54 17.62 12.74 -17.15
C GLY A 54 18.44 13.62 -18.09
N VAL A 55 19.65 14.05 -17.68
CA VAL A 55 20.60 14.81 -18.50
C VAL A 55 21.58 13.88 -19.22
N PHE A 56 22.11 12.88 -18.51
CA PHE A 56 23.20 12.04 -19.02
C PHE A 56 22.73 11.00 -20.05
N ILE A 57 21.59 10.33 -19.84
CA ILE A 57 21.11 9.29 -20.78
C ILE A 57 20.84 9.87 -22.17
N PRO A 58 20.09 10.98 -22.33
CA PRO A 58 19.82 11.50 -23.66
C PRO A 58 21.07 12.05 -24.35
N LEU A 59 22.08 12.52 -23.58
CA LEU A 59 23.38 12.91 -24.13
C LEU A 59 24.13 11.70 -24.72
N ILE A 60 24.20 10.60 -23.97
CA ILE A 60 24.80 9.33 -24.45
C ILE A 60 24.06 8.83 -25.69
N PHE A 61 22.73 8.87 -25.68
CA PHE A 61 21.90 8.47 -26.81
C PHE A 61 22.14 9.37 -28.05
N SER A 62 22.32 10.67 -27.86
CA SER A 62 22.59 11.62 -28.94
C SER A 62 23.95 11.37 -29.60
N ILE A 63 24.98 11.10 -28.79
CA ILE A 63 26.31 10.70 -29.27
C ILE A 63 26.23 9.38 -30.02
N TYR A 64 25.53 8.40 -29.46
CA TYR A 64 25.30 7.10 -30.09
C TYR A 64 24.62 7.24 -31.46
N MET A 65 23.52 7.97 -31.56
CA MET A 65 22.80 8.20 -32.81
C MET A 65 23.69 8.87 -33.86
N ALA A 66 24.46 9.89 -33.47
CA ALA A 66 25.39 10.57 -34.37
C ALA A 66 26.50 9.64 -34.89
N VAL A 67 27.06 8.79 -34.04
CA VAL A 67 28.09 7.80 -34.41
C VAL A 67 27.51 6.72 -35.32
N MET A 68 26.37 6.13 -34.94
CA MET A 68 25.72 5.07 -35.71
C MET A 68 25.28 5.52 -37.09
N TYR A 69 24.83 6.76 -37.23
CA TYR A 69 24.45 7.32 -38.52
C TYR A 69 25.62 7.41 -39.52
N GLN A 70 26.85 7.54 -39.03
CA GLN A 70 28.07 7.57 -39.85
C GLN A 70 28.56 6.17 -40.23
N LEU A 71 28.07 5.12 -39.57
CA LEU A 71 28.51 3.75 -39.81
C LEU A 71 27.71 3.11 -40.97
N PRO A 72 28.35 2.27 -41.80
CA PRO A 72 27.68 1.54 -42.88
C PRO A 72 26.54 0.64 -42.38
N ASN A 73 26.65 0.17 -41.13
CA ASN A 73 25.70 -0.74 -40.50
C ASN A 73 24.34 -0.09 -40.17
N ARG A 74 24.18 1.23 -40.37
CA ARG A 74 22.92 1.95 -40.09
C ARG A 74 21.71 1.37 -40.83
N MET A 75 21.92 0.75 -41.99
CA MET A 75 20.88 0.14 -42.82
C MET A 75 20.12 -0.98 -42.11
N TYR A 76 20.76 -1.63 -41.11
CA TYR A 76 20.14 -2.70 -40.33
C TYR A 76 19.34 -2.20 -39.14
N TYR A 77 19.35 -0.89 -38.87
CA TYR A 77 18.59 -0.28 -37.79
C TYR A 77 17.35 0.39 -38.38
N ALA A 78 16.16 -0.13 -38.07
CA ALA A 78 14.90 0.35 -38.65
C ALA A 78 14.68 1.85 -38.43
N GLN A 79 15.24 2.38 -37.33
CA GLN A 79 15.12 3.78 -36.93
C GLN A 79 16.13 4.72 -37.62
N LEU A 80 17.16 4.18 -38.27
CA LEU A 80 18.26 4.92 -38.90
C LEU A 80 18.38 4.69 -40.41
N ALA A 81 17.74 3.64 -40.94
CA ALA A 81 17.86 3.22 -42.34
C ALA A 81 17.38 4.30 -43.33
N ASP A 82 16.24 4.93 -43.05
CA ASP A 82 15.59 5.90 -43.94
C ASP A 82 15.75 7.37 -43.48
N LEU A 83 16.54 7.60 -42.43
CA LEU A 83 16.68 8.93 -41.83
C LEU A 83 17.56 9.85 -42.69
N THR A 84 17.07 11.05 -43.01
CA THR A 84 17.87 12.06 -43.73
C THR A 84 18.80 12.83 -42.77
N LYS A 85 19.84 13.50 -43.33
CA LYS A 85 20.77 14.32 -42.54
C LYS A 85 20.05 15.47 -41.80
N ASP A 86 19.06 16.08 -42.44
CA ASP A 86 18.32 17.21 -41.89
C ASP A 86 17.38 16.77 -40.75
N GLU A 87 16.74 15.61 -40.89
CA GLU A 87 15.91 15.00 -39.84
C GLU A 87 16.74 14.57 -38.63
N LEU A 88 17.93 14.01 -38.84
CA LEU A 88 18.87 13.70 -37.76
C LEU A 88 19.28 14.97 -37.02
N TYR A 89 19.67 16.02 -37.74
CA TYR A 89 20.09 17.28 -37.12
C TYR A 89 18.96 17.91 -36.31
N LEU A 90 17.73 17.87 -36.82
CA LEU A 90 16.55 18.35 -36.12
C LEU A 90 16.25 17.52 -34.85
N ALA A 91 16.34 16.19 -34.94
CA ALA A 91 16.15 15.31 -33.80
C ALA A 91 17.22 15.55 -32.72
N LEU A 92 18.50 15.61 -33.10
CA LEU A 92 19.60 15.92 -32.18
C LEU A 92 19.44 17.29 -31.55
N LYS A 93 19.04 18.31 -32.31
CA LYS A 93 18.80 19.66 -31.79
C LYS A 93 17.69 19.67 -30.73
N ASN A 94 16.59 18.95 -30.95
CA ASN A 94 15.48 18.86 -30.00
C ASN A 94 15.89 18.13 -28.71
N VAL A 95 16.63 17.02 -28.83
CA VAL A 95 17.15 16.29 -27.66
C VAL A 95 18.15 17.15 -26.88
N MET A 96 19.07 17.83 -27.57
CA MET A 96 20.05 18.72 -26.93
C MET A 96 19.40 19.93 -26.25
N PHE A 97 18.33 20.47 -26.82
CA PHE A 97 17.53 21.52 -26.18
C PHE A 97 16.82 21.01 -24.91
N ASN A 98 16.29 19.80 -24.93
CA ASN A 98 15.71 19.19 -23.73
C ASN A 98 16.79 18.92 -22.65
N CYS A 99 17.97 18.45 -23.06
CA CYS A 99 19.12 18.28 -22.17
C CYS A 99 19.53 19.59 -21.49
N SER A 100 19.54 20.72 -22.22
CA SER A 100 19.90 22.02 -21.63
C SER A 100 18.86 22.51 -20.62
N LEU A 101 17.57 22.29 -20.87
CA LEU A 101 16.50 22.58 -19.92
C LEU A 101 16.61 21.72 -18.64
N LYS A 102 16.90 20.44 -18.78
CA LYS A 102 17.12 19.54 -17.63
C LYS A 102 18.39 19.88 -16.86
N LEU A 103 19.45 20.28 -17.55
CA LEU A 103 20.68 20.75 -16.91
C LEU A 103 20.41 22.03 -16.11
N LEU A 104 19.65 22.98 -16.68
CA LEU A 104 19.22 24.18 -15.97
C LEU A 104 18.39 23.83 -14.72
N ALA A 105 17.44 22.89 -14.83
CA ALA A 105 16.65 22.42 -13.70
C ALA A 105 17.51 21.75 -12.61
N LEU A 106 18.51 20.95 -13.00
CA LEU A 106 19.46 20.34 -12.06
C LEU A 106 20.32 21.40 -11.36
N ILE A 107 20.80 22.42 -12.09
CA ILE A 107 21.56 23.53 -11.51
C ILE A 107 20.70 24.30 -10.50
N LEU A 108 19.46 24.65 -10.88
CA LEU A 108 18.51 25.33 -9.99
C LEU A 108 18.22 24.50 -8.74
N LEU A 109 18.00 23.19 -8.89
CA LEU A 109 17.80 22.28 -7.77
C LEU A 109 19.02 22.26 -6.83
N CYS A 110 20.22 22.13 -7.39
CA CYS A 110 21.47 22.20 -6.61
C CYS A 110 21.61 23.54 -5.87
N SER A 111 21.31 24.67 -6.52
CA SER A 111 21.34 25.99 -5.91
C SER A 111 20.30 26.13 -4.79
N VAL A 112 19.07 25.66 -4.98
CA VAL A 112 18.03 25.70 -3.95
C VAL A 112 18.41 24.83 -2.75
N LEU A 113 18.91 23.62 -2.98
CA LEU A 113 19.36 22.71 -1.92
C LEU A 113 20.53 23.33 -1.14
N GLN A 114 21.49 23.94 -1.82
CA GLN A 114 22.61 24.63 -1.18
C GLN A 114 22.15 25.85 -0.37
N CYS A 115 21.21 26.65 -0.89
CA CYS A 115 20.68 27.84 -0.22
C CYS A 115 19.79 27.49 0.99
N LYS A 116 18.97 26.45 0.89
CA LYS A 116 17.99 26.07 1.92
C LYS A 116 18.54 25.13 2.98
N LEU A 117 19.39 24.19 2.59
CA LEU A 117 19.85 23.10 3.46
C LEU A 117 21.34 23.18 3.80
N ARG A 118 22.09 24.12 3.20
CA ARG A 118 23.52 24.40 3.45
C ARG A 118 24.47 23.20 3.28
N PHE A 119 24.05 22.15 2.59
CA PHE A 119 24.93 21.06 2.15
C PHE A 119 25.05 21.03 0.62
N SER A 120 26.12 20.40 0.11
CA SER A 120 26.38 20.33 -1.33
C SER A 120 25.68 19.14 -1.96
N ALA A 121 24.67 19.40 -2.79
CA ALA A 121 23.97 18.37 -3.57
C ALA A 121 24.90 17.60 -4.52
N ILE A 122 26.00 18.23 -4.97
CA ILE A 122 27.01 17.59 -5.81
C ILE A 122 27.77 16.50 -5.04
N HIS A 123 28.11 16.76 -3.77
CA HIS A 123 28.76 15.76 -2.93
C HIS A 123 27.81 14.61 -2.62
N GLN A 124 26.52 14.89 -2.43
CA GLN A 124 25.51 13.86 -2.25
C GLN A 124 25.38 12.99 -3.51
N LEU A 125 25.29 13.60 -4.69
CA LEU A 125 25.27 12.87 -5.95
C LEU A 125 26.52 12.01 -6.14
N ALA A 126 27.71 12.55 -5.87
CA ALA A 126 28.96 11.81 -5.93
C ALA A 126 28.95 10.60 -4.99
N PHE A 127 28.49 10.78 -3.75
CA PHE A 127 28.35 9.71 -2.77
C PHE A 127 27.43 8.58 -3.26
N VAL A 128 26.30 8.91 -3.90
CA VAL A 128 25.36 7.91 -4.45
C VAL A 128 25.97 7.15 -5.60
N LEU A 129 26.60 7.88 -6.52
CA LEU A 129 27.23 7.28 -7.70
C LEU A 129 28.39 6.37 -7.30
N GLU A 130 29.10 6.68 -6.21
CA GLU A 130 30.16 5.84 -5.65
C GLU A 130 29.59 4.63 -4.89
N THR A 131 28.66 4.87 -3.96
CA THR A 131 28.12 3.82 -3.08
C THR A 131 27.26 2.80 -3.83
N GLN A 132 26.46 3.28 -4.80
CA GLN A 132 25.55 2.44 -5.60
C GLN A 132 26.04 2.21 -7.02
N TRP A 133 27.35 2.39 -7.27
CA TRP A 133 27.96 2.29 -8.58
C TRP A 133 27.49 1.07 -9.38
N CYS A 134 27.51 -0.11 -8.77
CA CYS A 134 27.12 -1.36 -9.43
C CYS A 134 25.66 -1.33 -9.95
N SER A 135 24.72 -0.83 -9.15
CA SER A 135 23.30 -0.75 -9.53
C SER A 135 23.05 0.29 -10.61
N VAL A 136 23.69 1.46 -10.50
CA VAL A 136 23.58 2.54 -11.49
C VAL A 136 24.16 2.08 -12.83
N GLN A 137 25.36 1.50 -12.84
CA GLN A 137 26.00 1.01 -14.06
C GLN A 137 25.21 -0.12 -14.72
N THR A 138 24.70 -1.07 -13.94
CA THR A 138 23.87 -2.16 -14.48
C THR A 138 22.63 -1.61 -15.18
N LYS A 139 21.96 -0.62 -14.59
CA LYS A 139 20.79 0.03 -15.20
C LYS A 139 21.14 0.82 -16.46
N VAL A 140 22.25 1.56 -16.45
CA VAL A 140 22.70 2.33 -17.63
C VAL A 140 23.07 1.38 -18.77
N VAL A 141 23.84 0.33 -18.50
CA VAL A 141 24.23 -0.68 -19.50
C VAL A 141 23.00 -1.40 -20.05
N PHE A 142 22.06 -1.80 -19.19
CA PHE A 142 20.81 -2.41 -19.63
C PHE A 142 20.01 -1.48 -20.55
N TRP A 143 19.89 -0.19 -20.19
CA TRP A 143 19.21 0.80 -21.02
C TRP A 143 19.88 0.98 -22.38
N VAL A 144 21.21 1.11 -22.42
CA VAL A 144 21.94 1.20 -23.67
C VAL A 144 21.74 -0.06 -24.52
N TYR A 145 21.91 -1.24 -23.92
CA TYR A 145 21.72 -2.52 -24.62
C TYR A 145 20.29 -2.65 -25.18
N TYR A 146 19.27 -2.33 -24.39
CA TYR A 146 17.87 -2.41 -24.81
C TYR A 146 17.55 -1.48 -25.98
N ASN A 147 18.00 -0.21 -25.92
CA ASN A 147 17.74 0.75 -27.00
C ASN A 147 18.49 0.40 -28.29
N VAL A 148 19.70 -0.17 -28.16
CA VAL A 148 20.49 -0.62 -29.32
C VAL A 148 19.89 -1.88 -29.94
N GLN A 149 19.55 -2.89 -29.13
CA GLN A 149 19.06 -4.18 -29.64
C GLN A 149 17.63 -4.10 -30.16
N SER A 150 16.76 -3.32 -29.53
CA SER A 150 15.36 -3.18 -29.99
C SER A 150 15.21 -2.50 -31.35
N SER A 151 16.23 -1.77 -31.81
CA SER A 151 16.21 -1.04 -33.08
C SER A 151 16.84 -1.81 -34.25
N LEU A 152 17.52 -2.93 -33.98
CA LEU A 152 18.00 -3.85 -35.01
C LEU A 152 16.82 -4.55 -35.68
N GLN A 153 16.76 -4.47 -37.01
CA GLN A 153 15.89 -5.35 -37.78
C GLN A 153 16.39 -6.78 -37.62
N HIS A 154 15.73 -7.52 -36.74
CA HIS A 154 15.86 -8.96 -36.71
C HIS A 154 15.27 -9.50 -38.01
N GLN A 155 16.11 -10.12 -38.85
CA GLN A 155 15.69 -11.03 -39.94
C GLN A 155 15.12 -12.32 -39.30
N GLY A 156 14.13 -12.17 -38.42
CA GLY A 156 13.34 -13.26 -37.88
C GLY A 156 12.32 -13.69 -38.92
N TYR A 157 12.11 -15.00 -39.03
CA TYR A 157 11.20 -15.64 -39.97
C TYR A 157 9.82 -14.96 -40.03
N ASP A 158 9.25 -14.89 -41.23
CA ASP A 158 7.87 -14.44 -41.48
C ASP A 158 6.86 -15.25 -40.65
N TYR A 159 6.35 -14.68 -39.56
CA TYR A 159 5.30 -15.28 -38.74
C TYR A 159 3.90 -15.11 -39.35
N ASN A 160 3.77 -14.57 -40.57
CA ASN A 160 2.48 -14.55 -41.26
C ASN A 160 2.12 -15.92 -41.87
N PHE A 161 2.97 -16.95 -41.71
CA PHE A 161 2.74 -18.32 -42.20
C PHE A 161 2.36 -18.38 -43.69
N HIS A 162 2.82 -17.41 -44.49
CA HIS A 162 2.58 -17.38 -45.93
C HIS A 162 3.71 -18.10 -46.67
N PHE A 163 3.60 -19.41 -46.72
CA PHE A 163 4.59 -20.25 -47.39
C PHE A 163 4.37 -20.30 -48.90
N ALA A 164 5.24 -19.65 -49.67
CA ALA A 164 5.19 -19.66 -51.13
C ALA A 164 5.25 -21.09 -51.74
N TRP A 165 5.93 -22.02 -51.06
CA TRP A 165 6.07 -23.43 -51.47
C TRP A 165 4.82 -24.28 -51.21
N LEU A 166 3.93 -23.86 -50.29
CA LEU A 166 2.62 -24.51 -50.11
C LEU A 166 1.64 -24.22 -51.25
N ARG A 167 1.92 -23.19 -52.08
CA ARG A 167 1.20 -22.93 -53.34
C ARG A 167 1.79 -23.67 -54.54
N GLN A 168 2.97 -24.29 -54.37
CA GLN A 168 3.65 -25.07 -55.41
C GLN A 168 3.75 -26.53 -54.96
N GLY A 169 2.63 -27.26 -54.94
CA GLY A 169 2.70 -28.67 -54.54
C GLY A 169 1.37 -29.40 -54.42
N SER A 170 0.55 -29.41 -55.48
CA SER A 170 -0.40 -30.52 -55.69
C SER A 170 -0.77 -30.68 -57.17
N GLY A 171 0.21 -31.16 -57.94
CA GLY A 171 0.02 -32.26 -58.88
C GLY A 171 1.24 -33.18 -58.69
N GLY A 172 1.17 -34.40 -58.16
CA GLY A 172 0.06 -35.33 -58.13
C GLY A 172 0.21 -36.35 -59.26
N ALA A 173 1.08 -37.34 -59.09
CA ALA A 173 1.08 -38.56 -59.89
C ALA A 173 0.04 -39.53 -59.28
N ALA A 174 -1.19 -39.43 -59.78
CA ALA A 174 -2.31 -40.35 -59.55
C ALA A 174 -3.28 -40.11 -60.74
N SER A 175 -3.37 -40.95 -61.78
CA SER A 175 -3.98 -42.28 -61.77
C SER A 175 -4.86 -42.59 -60.55
N HIS A 176 -6.13 -42.87 -60.85
CA HIS A 176 -7.21 -43.31 -59.95
C HIS A 176 -8.01 -42.23 -59.18
N HIS A 177 -9.08 -41.82 -59.88
CA HIS A 177 -10.48 -41.82 -59.43
C HIS A 177 -10.98 -40.69 -58.49
N LYS A 178 -11.75 -39.77 -59.14
CA LYS A 178 -13.06 -39.18 -58.72
C LYS A 178 -13.05 -38.29 -57.45
N GLN A 179 -13.75 -37.15 -57.33
CA GLN A 179 -14.86 -36.56 -58.07
C GLN A 179 -15.10 -35.10 -57.58
N HIS A 180 -15.48 -34.23 -58.52
CA HIS A 180 -16.39 -33.08 -58.44
C HIS A 180 -16.02 -31.71 -57.80
N LEU A 181 -15.95 -30.73 -58.75
CA LEU A 181 -16.56 -29.37 -58.79
C LEU A 181 -15.96 -28.29 -57.85
N ALA A 182 -15.30 -27.22 -58.31
CA ALA A 182 -15.62 -26.15 -59.28
C ALA A 182 -16.57 -25.04 -58.74
N SER A 183 -15.95 -23.86 -58.58
CA SER A 183 -16.45 -22.49 -58.86
C SER A 183 -17.64 -21.92 -58.09
N ALA A 184 -17.43 -20.81 -57.37
CA ALA A 184 -17.97 -19.48 -57.71
C ALA A 184 -17.63 -18.43 -56.62
N GLU A 185 -17.40 -17.19 -57.07
CA GLU A 185 -17.24 -15.96 -56.30
C GLU A 185 -18.49 -15.60 -55.48
N MET A 186 -18.33 -14.93 -54.32
CA MET A 186 -18.94 -13.63 -54.06
C MET A 186 -18.46 -13.00 -52.74
N THR A 187 -18.25 -11.69 -52.81
CA THR A 187 -18.16 -10.67 -51.77
C THR A 187 -19.24 -10.78 -50.69
N VAL A 188 -18.99 -10.28 -49.46
CA VAL A 188 -19.84 -9.28 -48.76
C VAL A 188 -19.25 -8.88 -47.40
N SER A 189 -19.53 -7.63 -47.07
CA SER A 189 -19.29 -6.80 -45.89
C SER A 189 -19.73 -7.39 -44.54
N GLY A 190 -19.16 -6.83 -43.47
CA GLY A 190 -19.39 -7.28 -42.09
C GLY A 190 -20.71 -6.87 -41.47
N GLU A 191 -20.96 -7.40 -40.27
CA GLU A 191 -21.84 -6.82 -39.28
C GLU A 191 -21.63 -7.45 -37.90
N ARG A 192 -22.29 -6.80 -36.95
CA ARG A 192 -22.25 -6.78 -35.48
C ARG A 192 -22.73 -8.05 -34.76
N ASP A 193 -22.38 -8.06 -33.47
CA ASP A 193 -23.14 -8.52 -32.29
C ASP A 193 -23.12 -10.00 -31.81
N ASP A 194 -22.82 -10.07 -30.51
CA ASP A 194 -23.41 -10.87 -29.42
C ASP A 194 -23.08 -12.35 -29.14
N GLU A 195 -22.52 -12.50 -27.92
CA GLU A 195 -22.84 -13.44 -26.82
C GLU A 195 -22.49 -14.94 -26.87
N LYS A 196 -21.80 -15.33 -25.77
CA LYS A 196 -22.00 -16.56 -24.94
C LYS A 196 -21.68 -17.92 -25.58
N GLU A 197 -21.13 -18.94 -24.93
CA GLU A 197 -20.63 -19.22 -23.58
C GLU A 197 -19.93 -20.60 -23.66
N LEU A 198 -19.07 -20.92 -22.69
CA LEU A 198 -18.89 -22.26 -22.08
C LEU A 198 -18.28 -23.45 -22.88
N VAL A 199 -17.01 -23.78 -22.55
CA VAL A 199 -16.59 -24.96 -21.73
C VAL A 199 -15.23 -25.55 -22.15
N HIS A 200 -14.32 -25.55 -21.16
CA HIS A 200 -13.17 -26.43 -20.85
C HIS A 200 -12.41 -27.19 -21.96
N GLY A 201 -11.10 -26.87 -22.02
CA GLY A 201 -10.12 -27.67 -21.27
C GLY A 201 -9.17 -28.59 -22.06
N CYS A 202 -8.00 -28.07 -22.42
CA CYS A 202 -6.66 -28.72 -22.36
C CYS A 202 -5.67 -27.68 -22.91
N GLY A 203 -4.78 -27.07 -22.13
CA GLY A 203 -3.59 -27.69 -21.57
C GLY A 203 -2.40 -27.35 -22.48
N GLY A 204 -1.59 -26.34 -22.11
CA GLY A 204 -0.33 -26.07 -22.79
C GLY A 204 0.17 -24.63 -22.72
N SER A 205 1.13 -24.40 -21.81
CA SER A 205 2.23 -23.43 -21.91
C SER A 205 1.89 -21.96 -22.16
N LYS A 206 1.99 -21.11 -21.13
CA LYS A 206 2.16 -19.66 -21.29
C LYS A 206 3.42 -19.19 -20.57
N SER A 207 4.28 -18.63 -21.41
CA SER A 207 5.49 -17.88 -21.12
C SER A 207 5.24 -16.69 -20.19
N LEU A 208 6.28 -16.34 -19.45
CA LEU A 208 6.44 -15.11 -18.68
C LEU A 208 5.84 -13.89 -19.40
N CYS A 209 4.77 -13.33 -18.84
CA CYS A 209 4.35 -11.97 -19.10
C CYS A 209 5.05 -11.04 -18.12
N ALA A 210 6.03 -10.29 -18.61
CA ALA A 210 6.50 -9.07 -17.96
C ALA A 210 5.35 -8.06 -17.88
N ALA A 211 5.30 -7.33 -16.76
CA ALA A 211 4.31 -6.30 -16.47
C ALA A 211 4.08 -5.36 -17.67
N GLY A 212 2.82 -5.29 -18.10
CA GLY A 212 2.36 -4.47 -19.20
C GLY A 212 2.45 -2.97 -18.88
N VAL A 213 3.00 -2.24 -19.84
CA VAL A 213 2.72 -0.82 -20.08
C VAL A 213 1.40 -0.78 -20.83
N GLU A 214 0.36 -0.18 -20.25
CA GLU A 214 -0.93 0.00 -20.92
C GLU A 214 -0.86 1.20 -21.88
N LEU A 215 -0.78 0.93 -23.18
CA LEU A 215 -0.85 1.93 -24.25
C LEU A 215 -2.31 2.10 -24.69
N ARG A 216 -2.92 3.22 -24.32
CA ARG A 216 -4.24 3.62 -24.83
C ARG A 216 -4.09 4.14 -26.27
N SER A 217 -4.63 3.40 -27.24
CA SER A 217 -4.82 3.90 -28.61
C SER A 217 -6.21 4.52 -28.73
N GLU A 218 -6.29 5.86 -28.72
CA GLU A 218 -7.47 6.55 -29.22
C GLU A 218 -7.41 6.55 -30.75
N LYS A 219 -8.36 5.85 -31.39
CA LYS A 219 -8.61 5.98 -32.82
C LYS A 219 -9.25 7.35 -33.09
N LEU A 220 -8.47 8.30 -33.58
CA LEU A 220 -8.99 9.36 -34.44
C LEU A 220 -8.69 9.00 -35.89
N GLY A 221 -9.73 8.72 -36.65
CA GLY A 221 -9.65 8.62 -38.10
C GLY A 221 -9.55 10.02 -38.72
N THR A 222 -8.59 10.22 -39.62
CA THR A 222 -8.73 10.81 -40.97
C THR A 222 -7.34 11.08 -41.59
N ARG A 223 -7.30 11.08 -42.93
CA ARG A 223 -6.11 11.07 -43.80
C ARG A 223 -5.28 12.37 -43.75
N ALA A 224 -3.98 12.20 -44.07
CA ALA A 224 -2.99 13.16 -44.62
C ALA A 224 -1.96 13.79 -43.63
N PRO A 225 -0.72 14.09 -44.12
CA PRO A 225 0.53 13.89 -43.38
C PRO A 225 1.10 15.18 -42.80
N THR A 226 1.53 15.17 -41.54
CA THR A 226 2.43 16.21 -41.00
C THR A 226 3.32 15.66 -39.89
N CYS A 227 4.61 16.01 -40.00
CA CYS A 227 5.68 15.76 -39.04
C CYS A 227 5.30 16.10 -37.60
N ALA A 228 5.54 15.17 -36.67
CA ALA A 228 5.66 15.45 -35.24
C ALA A 228 7.08 15.06 -34.80
N PRO A 229 7.91 15.97 -34.26
CA PRO A 229 9.23 15.63 -33.78
C PRO A 229 9.14 14.82 -32.48
N PHE A 230 10.02 13.83 -32.39
CA PHE A 230 10.22 12.93 -31.25
C PHE A 230 10.24 13.67 -29.91
N CYS A 231 9.22 13.44 -29.09
CA CYS A 231 9.22 13.75 -27.67
C CYS A 231 9.04 12.44 -26.90
N VAL A 232 10.13 11.76 -26.57
CA VAL A 232 10.09 10.69 -25.54
C VAL A 232 9.98 11.40 -24.19
N VAL A 233 8.74 11.68 -23.78
CA VAL A 233 8.43 12.16 -22.44
C VAL A 233 8.60 10.98 -21.49
N VAL A 234 9.63 11.03 -20.63
CA VAL A 234 9.68 10.19 -19.43
C VAL A 234 8.64 10.75 -18.47
N SER A 235 7.40 10.26 -18.59
CA SER A 235 6.36 10.51 -17.57
C SER A 235 6.41 9.38 -16.54
N PHE A 236 6.92 9.69 -15.35
CA PHE A 236 6.45 9.01 -14.15
C PHE A 236 5.09 9.62 -13.82
N SER A 237 4.01 8.96 -14.23
CA SER A 237 2.66 9.45 -13.96
C SER A 237 2.34 9.20 -12.48
N VAL A 238 2.46 10.24 -11.66
CA VAL A 238 1.79 10.34 -10.37
C VAL A 238 0.52 11.14 -10.62
N HIS A 239 -0.65 10.51 -10.39
CA HIS A 239 -1.94 11.19 -10.44
C HIS A 239 -1.99 12.30 -9.39
N HIS A 240 -1.79 13.56 -9.82
CA HIS A 240 -2.14 14.73 -9.04
C HIS A 240 -3.54 15.21 -9.45
N ARG A 241 -4.42 15.39 -8.45
CA ARG A 241 -5.71 16.10 -8.58
C ARG A 241 -5.50 17.52 -9.16
N PRO A 242 -6.46 18.07 -9.92
CA PRO A 242 -6.36 19.42 -10.45
C PRO A 242 -6.59 20.47 -9.34
N HIS A 243 -5.65 21.41 -9.20
CA HIS A 243 -5.83 22.63 -8.43
C HIS A 243 -6.28 23.78 -9.34
N VAL A 244 -7.46 24.28 -9.00
CA VAL A 244 -8.00 25.65 -9.11
C VAL A 244 -7.05 26.71 -9.68
N SER A 245 -7.48 27.27 -10.80
CA SER A 245 -6.96 28.52 -11.39
C SER A 245 -7.23 29.71 -10.46
N THR A 246 -6.19 30.45 -10.13
CA THR A 246 -6.27 31.80 -9.55
C THR A 246 -5.70 32.79 -10.55
N CYS A 247 -6.49 33.79 -10.95
CA CYS A 247 -6.00 35.01 -11.59
C CYS A 247 -6.25 36.23 -10.67
N PRO A 248 -5.47 37.31 -10.83
CA PRO A 248 -5.26 38.34 -9.82
C PRO A 248 -6.13 39.60 -10.01
N THR A 249 -6.17 40.44 -8.98
CA THR A 249 -6.97 41.66 -8.80
C THR A 249 -6.44 42.92 -9.51
N ASP A 250 -7.42 43.72 -9.97
CA ASP A 250 -7.54 45.20 -10.12
C ASP A 250 -6.64 46.02 -11.05
N VAL A 251 -7.28 46.69 -12.03
CA VAL A 251 -7.22 48.15 -12.32
C VAL A 251 -8.57 48.63 -12.92
N SER A 252 -8.95 49.86 -12.55
CA SER A 252 -10.15 50.68 -12.86
C SER A 252 -10.52 50.91 -14.33
N ASP A 253 -11.82 51.03 -14.64
CA ASP A 253 -12.43 52.24 -15.24
C ASP A 253 -13.96 52.16 -15.38
N THR A 254 -14.59 53.33 -15.35
CA THR A 254 -16.01 53.69 -15.19
C THR A 254 -16.91 53.45 -16.42
N ALA A 255 -18.18 53.04 -16.22
CA ALA A 255 -19.37 53.48 -16.97
C ALA A 255 -20.69 52.97 -16.32
N GLU A 256 -21.80 53.68 -16.57
CA GLU A 256 -23.03 53.81 -15.78
C GLU A 256 -24.13 52.70 -15.94
N LEU A 257 -24.81 52.39 -14.82
CA LEU A 257 -26.25 52.10 -14.49
C LEU A 257 -27.32 51.69 -15.56
N PRO A 258 -28.54 51.17 -15.21
CA PRO A 258 -29.12 50.79 -13.90
C PRO A 258 -29.91 49.44 -13.85
N GLY A 259 -30.25 48.96 -12.65
CA GLY A 259 -31.32 47.96 -12.44
C GLY A 259 -31.43 47.43 -11.00
N ALA A 260 -32.40 47.93 -10.24
CA ALA A 260 -32.59 47.68 -8.82
C ALA A 260 -33.15 46.27 -8.50
N ALA A 261 -32.56 45.61 -7.48
CA ALA A 261 -33.23 44.59 -6.68
C ALA A 261 -32.69 44.61 -5.24
N GLN A 262 -33.58 44.68 -4.26
CA GLN A 262 -33.28 44.78 -2.82
C GLN A 262 -32.55 43.53 -2.30
N PRO A 263 -31.65 43.64 -1.29
CA PRO A 263 -30.99 42.48 -0.72
C PRO A 263 -31.91 41.71 0.25
N LYS A 264 -32.07 40.41 -0.02
CA LYS A 264 -32.57 39.43 0.94
C LYS A 264 -31.58 39.29 2.10
N THR A 265 -32.12 39.19 3.29
CA THR A 265 -31.42 38.98 4.58
C THR A 265 -30.41 37.83 4.48
N PRO A 266 -29.17 37.97 5.00
CA PRO A 266 -28.21 36.87 4.97
C PRO A 266 -28.65 35.75 5.92
N ALA A 267 -28.60 34.51 5.45
CA ALA A 267 -28.79 33.32 6.25
C ALA A 267 -27.81 33.33 7.44
N LYS A 268 -28.31 33.08 8.65
CA LYS A 268 -27.48 32.93 9.85
C LYS A 268 -26.36 31.91 9.59
N THR A 269 -25.12 32.37 9.59
CA THR A 269 -23.93 31.51 9.65
C THR A 269 -24.04 30.70 10.94
N ARG A 270 -24.36 29.41 10.85
CA ARG A 270 -24.39 28.51 11.99
C ARG A 270 -22.94 28.40 12.47
N GLU A 271 -22.62 28.96 13.64
CA GLU A 271 -21.28 28.85 14.22
C GLU A 271 -20.86 27.37 14.25
N MET A 272 -19.70 27.07 13.67
CA MET A 272 -19.15 25.72 13.70
C MET A 272 -18.80 25.38 15.15
N LYS A 273 -19.41 24.31 15.68
CA LYS A 273 -19.04 23.76 16.98
C LYS A 273 -17.55 23.38 16.98
N THR A 274 -16.87 23.68 18.08
CA THR A 274 -15.47 23.27 18.26
C THR A 274 -15.38 21.78 18.64
N ALA A 275 -14.18 21.19 18.56
CA ALA A 275 -13.93 19.83 19.04
C ALA A 275 -14.35 19.64 20.52
N ARG A 276 -14.14 20.68 21.35
CA ARG A 276 -14.44 20.63 22.78
C ARG A 276 -15.94 20.54 23.05
N ASP A 277 -16.74 21.26 22.27
CA ASP A 277 -18.21 21.36 22.43
C ASP A 277 -18.97 20.28 21.66
N CYS A 278 -18.27 19.45 20.88
CA CYS A 278 -18.84 18.38 20.09
C CYS A 278 -19.17 17.17 20.97
N ARG A 279 -20.45 16.78 21.01
CA ARG A 279 -20.90 15.53 21.64
C ARG A 279 -20.64 14.37 20.68
N VAL A 280 -19.65 13.54 20.99
CA VAL A 280 -19.28 12.39 20.18
C VAL A 280 -19.87 11.11 20.76
N LEU A 281 -20.51 10.33 19.89
CA LEU A 281 -20.95 8.97 20.16
C LEU A 281 -20.13 7.98 19.35
N VAL A 282 -19.45 7.04 19.99
CA VAL A 282 -18.77 5.92 19.32
C VAL A 282 -19.60 4.66 19.50
N VAL A 283 -20.03 4.04 18.41
CA VAL A 283 -20.81 2.79 18.42
C VAL A 283 -19.88 1.61 18.22
N GLY A 284 -19.60 0.84 19.28
CA GLY A 284 -18.79 -0.37 19.24
C GLY A 284 -17.74 -0.45 20.36
N GLY A 285 -17.75 -1.54 21.12
CA GLY A 285 -16.82 -1.83 22.23
C GLY A 285 -15.61 -2.68 21.83
N GLY A 286 -15.41 -2.90 20.53
CA GLY A 286 -14.23 -3.59 20.00
C GLY A 286 -13.01 -2.66 19.91
N VAL A 287 -11.86 -3.22 19.53
CA VAL A 287 -10.57 -2.49 19.49
C VAL A 287 -10.66 -1.21 18.67
N ILE A 288 -11.35 -1.26 17.52
CA ILE A 288 -11.55 -0.12 16.63
C ILE A 288 -12.29 1.02 17.34
N GLY A 289 -13.40 0.72 18.01
CA GLY A 289 -14.20 1.71 18.71
C GLY A 289 -13.45 2.32 19.89
N LEU A 290 -12.81 1.49 20.72
CA LEU A 290 -12.00 1.97 21.84
C LEU A 290 -10.85 2.86 21.37
N THR A 291 -10.11 2.46 20.33
CA THR A 291 -9.00 3.28 19.85
C THR A 291 -9.45 4.56 19.17
N SER A 292 -10.59 4.56 18.46
CA SER A 292 -11.19 5.77 17.91
C SER A 292 -11.60 6.74 19.02
N ALA A 293 -12.29 6.26 20.07
CA ALA A 293 -12.67 7.07 21.22
C ALA A 293 -11.44 7.65 21.94
N PHE A 294 -10.43 6.81 22.18
CA PHE A 294 -9.18 7.23 22.83
C PHE A 294 -8.45 8.32 22.02
N ALA A 295 -8.30 8.12 20.71
CA ALA A 295 -7.64 9.10 19.83
C ALA A 295 -8.40 10.44 19.77
N LEU A 296 -9.74 10.41 19.76
CA LEU A 296 -10.58 11.61 19.81
C LEU A 296 -10.39 12.39 21.13
N LEU A 297 -10.43 11.68 22.26
CA LEU A 297 -10.18 12.27 23.58
C LEU A 297 -8.80 12.93 23.66
N GLN A 298 -7.75 12.24 23.18
CA GLN A 298 -6.39 12.80 23.11
C GLN A 298 -6.28 14.02 22.17
N SER A 299 -7.24 14.20 21.27
CA SER A 299 -7.24 15.24 20.24
C SER A 299 -8.15 16.43 20.58
N GLY A 300 -8.57 16.57 21.84
CA GLY A 300 -9.33 17.72 22.33
C GLY A 300 -10.86 17.57 22.31
N PHE A 301 -11.39 16.41 21.91
CA PHE A 301 -12.81 16.12 22.07
C PHE A 301 -13.08 15.75 23.52
N THR A 302 -13.89 16.54 24.24
CA THR A 302 -14.07 16.35 25.70
C THR A 302 -15.34 15.59 26.08
N SER A 303 -16.28 15.44 25.15
CA SER A 303 -17.54 14.72 25.36
C SER A 303 -17.60 13.50 24.45
N VAL A 304 -16.98 12.41 24.87
CA VAL A 304 -16.95 11.14 24.11
C VAL A 304 -17.64 10.04 24.91
N ARG A 305 -18.72 9.50 24.36
CA ARG A 305 -19.46 8.36 24.92
C ARG A 305 -19.32 7.16 23.99
N ILE A 306 -18.98 6.01 24.54
CA ILE A 306 -18.91 4.74 23.81
C ILE A 306 -20.16 3.92 24.18
N VAL A 307 -20.94 3.53 23.17
CA VAL A 307 -22.09 2.64 23.33
C VAL A 307 -21.79 1.30 22.65
N ALA A 308 -22.01 0.20 23.37
CA ALA A 308 -21.87 -1.14 22.82
C ALA A 308 -22.80 -2.13 23.52
N GLU A 309 -23.23 -3.18 22.82
CA GLU A 309 -24.00 -4.27 23.43
C GLU A 309 -23.15 -5.06 24.44
N ASN A 310 -21.85 -5.19 24.19
CA ASN A 310 -20.90 -5.89 25.03
C ASN A 310 -19.49 -5.24 24.94
N PHE A 311 -18.79 -5.18 26.07
CA PHE A 311 -17.41 -4.68 26.17
C PHE A 311 -16.38 -5.77 26.50
N GLU A 312 -16.81 -6.94 26.97
CA GLU A 312 -15.93 -8.00 27.49
C GLU A 312 -15.88 -9.23 26.57
N ALA A 313 -16.90 -9.44 25.74
CA ALA A 313 -17.01 -10.56 24.81
C ALA A 313 -17.25 -10.07 23.38
N THR A 314 -16.23 -9.44 22.80
CA THR A 314 -16.24 -8.95 21.42
C THR A 314 -15.31 -9.78 20.53
N THR A 315 -15.46 -9.72 19.21
CA THR A 315 -14.53 -10.37 18.26
C THR A 315 -13.06 -10.01 18.54
N SER A 316 -12.79 -8.79 19.03
CA SER A 316 -11.44 -8.34 19.41
C SER A 316 -10.83 -9.15 20.57
N HIS A 317 -11.64 -9.66 21.50
CA HIS A 317 -11.16 -10.47 22.62
C HIS A 317 -10.72 -11.87 22.17
N VAL A 318 -11.28 -12.37 21.06
CA VAL A 318 -10.95 -13.67 20.46
C VAL A 318 -9.70 -13.58 19.58
N ALA A 319 -9.30 -12.39 19.12
CA ALA A 319 -8.22 -12.23 18.15
C ALA A 319 -6.88 -12.79 18.67
N GLY A 320 -6.01 -13.27 17.77
CA GLY A 320 -4.70 -13.82 18.15
C GLY A 320 -3.79 -12.82 18.87
N GLY A 321 -3.91 -11.52 18.56
CA GLY A 321 -3.08 -10.46 19.14
C GLY A 321 -1.70 -10.31 18.47
N LEU A 322 -1.57 -10.83 17.25
CA LEU A 322 -0.42 -10.62 16.38
C LEU A 322 -0.61 -9.33 15.57
N TRP A 323 0.37 -8.45 15.56
CA TRP A 323 0.48 -7.42 14.54
C TRP A 323 1.06 -8.06 13.28
N MET A 324 0.22 -8.27 12.28
CA MET A 324 0.63 -8.69 10.94
C MET A 324 -0.45 -8.25 9.95
N PRO A 325 -0.11 -7.58 8.85
CA PRO A 325 -1.13 -7.16 7.90
C PRO A 325 -1.72 -8.36 7.18
N PHE A 326 -3.04 -8.49 7.33
CA PHE A 326 -3.84 -9.54 6.72
C PHE A 326 -3.96 -9.30 5.21
N ALA A 327 -4.21 -10.37 4.45
CA ALA A 327 -4.50 -10.26 3.03
C ALA A 327 -5.68 -9.30 2.80
N LEU A 328 -5.45 -8.27 1.99
CA LEU A 328 -6.52 -7.39 1.54
C LEU A 328 -7.28 -8.09 0.40
N PRO A 329 -8.58 -7.81 0.22
CA PRO A 329 -9.30 -8.31 -0.95
C PRO A 329 -8.62 -7.87 -2.25
N ASP A 330 -8.71 -8.71 -3.28
CA ASP A 330 -8.15 -8.39 -4.59
C ASP A 330 -8.75 -7.09 -5.15
N GLY A 331 -7.89 -6.29 -5.80
CA GLY A 331 -8.29 -5.03 -6.42
C GLY A 331 -8.50 -3.86 -5.44
N VAL A 332 -8.27 -4.04 -4.14
CA VAL A 332 -8.33 -2.95 -3.15
C VAL A 332 -7.03 -2.14 -3.16
N ASP A 333 -7.14 -0.81 -3.17
CA ASP A 333 -6.00 0.09 -3.00
C ASP A 333 -5.34 -0.12 -1.64
N THR A 334 -4.07 -0.52 -1.68
CA THR A 334 -3.28 -0.85 -0.48
C THR A 334 -2.69 0.39 0.20
N ALA A 335 -2.74 1.58 -0.42
CA ALA A 335 -2.10 2.78 0.11
C ALA A 335 -2.62 3.18 1.50
N ARG A 336 -3.94 3.18 1.71
CA ARG A 336 -4.54 3.54 3.01
C ARG A 336 -4.27 2.47 4.08
N PRO A 337 -4.57 1.17 3.85
CA PRO A 337 -4.25 0.12 4.83
C PRO A 337 -2.77 0.05 5.19
N ARG A 338 -1.87 0.25 4.22
CA ARG A 338 -0.43 0.32 4.46
C ARG A 338 -0.09 1.43 5.46
N ARG A 339 -0.60 2.64 5.24
CA ARG A 339 -0.36 3.76 6.16
C ARG A 339 -0.92 3.48 7.55
N TRP A 340 -2.13 2.92 7.66
CA TRP A 340 -2.72 2.62 8.97
C TRP A 340 -1.92 1.56 9.73
N CYS A 341 -1.45 0.56 9.01
CA CYS A 341 -0.56 -0.48 9.49
C CYS A 341 0.73 0.14 10.08
N GLU A 342 1.46 0.95 9.30
CA GLU A 342 2.69 1.61 9.72
C GLU A 342 2.48 2.50 10.98
N VAL A 343 1.41 3.29 11.00
CA VAL A 343 1.05 4.15 12.13
C VAL A 343 0.71 3.34 13.39
N THR A 344 0.03 2.21 13.22
CA THR A 344 -0.32 1.32 14.33
C THR A 344 0.91 0.64 14.91
N TYR A 345 1.82 0.17 14.07
CA TYR A 345 3.09 -0.41 14.52
C TYR A 345 3.88 0.57 15.37
N ALA A 346 4.12 1.79 14.86
CA ALA A 346 4.90 2.81 15.55
C ALA A 346 4.30 3.16 16.93
N TRP A 347 2.96 3.19 17.03
CA TRP A 347 2.28 3.45 18.29
C TRP A 347 2.39 2.28 19.27
N LEU A 348 2.17 1.04 18.82
CA LEU A 348 2.36 -0.15 19.65
C LEU A 348 3.80 -0.29 20.14
N GLU A 349 4.78 0.04 19.29
CA GLU A 349 6.19 0.03 19.66
C GLU A 349 6.50 1.10 20.72
N THR A 350 5.89 2.28 20.62
CA THR A 350 6.00 3.31 21.66
C THR A 350 5.41 2.82 23.00
N LEU A 351 4.24 2.18 22.96
CA LEU A 351 3.64 1.58 24.16
C LEU A 351 4.49 0.45 24.74
N ARG A 352 5.11 -0.37 23.87
CA ARG A 352 6.02 -1.44 24.30
C ARG A 352 7.22 -0.88 25.04
N GLN A 353 7.84 0.18 24.52
CA GLN A 353 9.00 0.82 25.15
C GLN A 353 8.65 1.47 26.50
N GLN A 354 7.45 2.02 26.63
CA GLN A 354 7.02 2.72 27.85
C GLN A 354 6.47 1.79 28.93
N GLN A 355 5.68 0.78 28.54
CA GLN A 355 4.86 -0.04 29.44
C GLN A 355 4.73 -1.51 28.97
N GLY A 356 5.63 -1.99 28.10
CA GLY A 356 5.51 -3.30 27.43
C GLY A 356 5.33 -4.48 28.37
N GLU A 357 6.06 -4.51 29.50
CA GLU A 357 5.91 -5.55 30.54
C GLU A 357 4.51 -5.56 31.15
N THR A 358 3.93 -4.38 31.40
CA THR A 358 2.61 -4.24 32.03
C THR A 358 1.48 -4.52 31.03
N LEU A 359 1.63 -4.08 29.79
CA LEU A 359 0.63 -4.27 28.73
C LEU A 359 0.70 -5.64 28.07
N GLY A 360 1.78 -6.39 28.33
CA GLY A 360 2.04 -7.65 27.67
C GLY A 360 2.19 -7.47 26.17
N ILE A 361 2.93 -6.44 25.74
CA ILE A 361 3.35 -6.25 24.35
C ILE A 361 4.80 -6.68 24.27
N HIS A 362 5.13 -7.62 23.39
CA HIS A 362 6.50 -8.08 23.19
C HIS A 362 6.79 -8.37 21.71
N VAL A 363 8.05 -8.62 21.42
CA VAL A 363 8.53 -9.05 20.11
C VAL A 363 9.08 -10.46 20.26
N VAL A 364 8.73 -11.34 19.33
CA VAL A 364 9.25 -12.72 19.28
C VAL A 364 9.74 -13.06 17.88
N PRO A 365 10.73 -13.95 17.72
CA PRO A 365 11.08 -14.47 16.41
C PRO A 365 9.90 -15.20 15.77
N GLY A 366 9.70 -14.97 14.48
CA GLY A 366 8.57 -15.50 13.73
C GLY A 366 8.93 -16.04 12.36
N VAL A 367 8.17 -17.03 11.92
CA VAL A 367 8.18 -17.56 10.55
C VAL A 367 6.76 -17.69 10.03
N ASP A 368 6.58 -17.36 8.75
CA ASP A 368 5.35 -17.60 7.99
C ASP A 368 5.73 -18.31 6.69
N VAL A 369 5.20 -19.52 6.50
CA VAL A 369 5.53 -20.40 5.37
C VAL A 369 4.27 -20.90 4.67
N SER A 370 4.37 -21.19 3.38
CA SER A 370 3.23 -21.65 2.60
C SER A 370 3.63 -22.71 1.58
N ALA A 371 2.75 -23.69 1.40
CA ALA A 371 2.81 -24.75 0.40
C ALA A 371 1.88 -24.48 -0.80
N VAL A 372 1.18 -23.34 -0.81
CA VAL A 372 0.37 -22.88 -1.94
C VAL A 372 1.27 -22.13 -2.94
N ASP A 373 0.79 -21.77 -4.12
CA ASP A 373 1.57 -21.04 -5.13
C ASP A 373 2.27 -19.81 -4.52
N ALA A 374 3.52 -19.59 -4.93
CA ALA A 374 4.31 -18.45 -4.44
C ALA A 374 3.62 -17.13 -4.83
N PRO A 375 3.48 -16.17 -3.89
CA PRO A 375 2.84 -14.90 -4.19
C PRO A 375 3.66 -14.13 -5.25
N PRO A 376 2.98 -13.37 -6.12
CA PRO A 376 3.65 -12.57 -7.17
C PRO A 376 4.56 -11.46 -6.61
N VAL A 377 4.41 -11.13 -5.31
CA VAL A 377 5.21 -10.11 -4.62
C VAL A 377 6.02 -10.78 -3.52
N VAL A 378 7.34 -10.76 -3.70
CA VAL A 378 8.29 -11.39 -2.79
C VAL A 378 8.57 -10.52 -1.54
N HIS A 379 8.25 -9.23 -1.57
CA HIS A 379 8.49 -8.32 -0.44
C HIS A 379 7.18 -7.67 0.05
N PRO A 380 6.62 -8.08 1.20
CA PRO A 380 5.42 -7.48 1.76
C PRO A 380 5.60 -5.98 2.03
N TYR A 381 4.54 -5.18 1.83
CA TYR A 381 4.63 -3.71 2.00
C TYR A 381 5.00 -3.28 3.42
N TRP A 382 4.76 -4.14 4.41
CA TRP A 382 4.95 -3.91 5.83
C TRP A 382 6.27 -4.45 6.37
N ALA A 383 7.06 -5.15 5.55
CA ALA A 383 8.31 -5.78 5.99
C ALA A 383 9.35 -4.77 6.53
N HIS A 384 9.27 -3.51 6.11
CA HIS A 384 10.12 -2.43 6.62
C HIS A 384 9.75 -1.96 8.04
N CYS A 385 8.59 -2.37 8.57
CA CYS A 385 8.17 -2.03 9.93
C CYS A 385 8.81 -2.94 10.98
N VAL A 386 9.11 -4.18 10.61
CA VAL A 386 9.54 -5.24 11.53
C VAL A 386 11.05 -5.47 11.46
N ASP A 387 11.61 -5.95 12.56
CA ASP A 387 13.01 -6.33 12.61
C ASP A 387 13.23 -7.72 12.01
N ASN A 388 14.48 -7.99 11.63
CA ASN A 388 14.96 -9.30 11.16
C ASN A 388 14.16 -9.91 9.99
N PHE A 389 13.51 -9.06 9.18
CA PHE A 389 12.82 -9.53 7.98
C PHE A 389 13.80 -10.12 6.98
N ARG A 390 13.54 -11.36 6.56
CA ARG A 390 14.22 -12.01 5.44
C ARG A 390 13.34 -13.06 4.79
N LEU A 391 13.61 -13.33 3.53
CA LEU A 391 13.01 -14.46 2.83
C LEU A 391 13.70 -15.76 3.26
N LEU A 392 12.91 -16.83 3.27
CA LEU A 392 13.40 -18.19 3.50
C LEU A 392 13.74 -18.85 2.16
N SER A 393 14.77 -19.69 2.15
CA SER A 393 14.95 -20.65 1.06
C SER A 393 13.83 -21.70 1.10
N GLU A 394 13.64 -22.42 -0.01
CA GLU A 394 12.70 -23.55 -0.05
C GLU A 394 13.04 -24.62 1.00
N GLU A 395 14.34 -24.89 1.20
CA GLU A 395 14.83 -25.82 2.22
C GLU A 395 14.43 -25.35 3.64
N GLU A 396 14.70 -24.08 3.96
CA GLU A 396 14.33 -23.49 5.26
C GLU A 396 12.81 -23.50 5.48
N ALA A 397 12.02 -23.18 4.45
CA ALA A 397 10.57 -23.21 4.52
C ALA A 397 10.05 -24.64 4.78
N ASN A 398 10.58 -25.63 4.06
CA ASN A 398 10.21 -27.02 4.19
C ASN A 398 10.63 -27.63 5.55
N GLU A 399 11.73 -27.15 6.14
CA GLU A 399 12.13 -27.49 7.53
C GLU A 399 11.11 -26.98 8.57
N VAL A 400 10.50 -25.81 8.33
CA VAL A 400 9.47 -25.25 9.22
C VAL A 400 8.17 -26.04 9.11
N SER A 401 7.72 -26.31 7.88
CA SER A 401 6.50 -27.08 7.60
C SER A 401 6.70 -27.92 6.36
N THR A 402 6.58 -29.24 6.49
CA THR A 402 6.75 -30.16 5.37
C THR A 402 5.86 -29.80 4.18
N GLY A 403 6.47 -29.65 3.01
CA GLY A 403 5.82 -29.27 1.76
C GLY A 403 5.69 -27.76 1.54
N ALA A 404 6.10 -26.91 2.49
CA ALA A 404 6.17 -25.48 2.25
C ALA A 404 7.29 -25.16 1.25
N THR A 405 6.98 -24.31 0.27
CA THR A 405 7.86 -23.98 -0.85
C THR A 405 8.47 -22.59 -0.72
N HIS A 406 7.86 -21.73 0.10
CA HIS A 406 8.29 -20.35 0.30
C HIS A 406 7.84 -19.83 1.68
N GLY A 407 8.44 -18.71 2.09
CA GLY A 407 8.08 -18.03 3.34
C GLY A 407 9.05 -16.92 3.68
N PHE A 408 8.85 -16.33 4.86
CA PHE A 408 9.71 -15.31 5.42
C PHE A 408 9.86 -15.48 6.93
N ALA A 409 11.02 -15.04 7.45
CA ALA A 409 11.27 -14.87 8.87
C ALA A 409 11.24 -13.37 9.20
N PHE A 410 10.75 -13.04 10.39
CA PHE A 410 10.59 -11.67 10.89
C PHE A 410 10.24 -11.67 12.37
N ASP A 411 10.42 -10.53 13.02
CA ASP A 411 10.16 -10.38 14.45
C ASP A 411 8.95 -9.44 14.68
N PRO A 412 7.71 -9.97 14.75
CA PRO A 412 6.52 -9.14 14.92
C PRO A 412 6.23 -8.76 16.37
N LEU A 413 5.44 -7.69 16.52
CA LEU A 413 4.77 -7.35 17.78
C LEU A 413 3.62 -8.32 18.04
N ILE A 414 3.61 -8.89 19.25
CA ILE A 414 2.53 -9.72 19.77
C ILE A 414 2.09 -9.17 21.11
N TYR A 415 0.79 -9.17 21.35
CA TYR A 415 0.21 -8.78 22.62
C TYR A 415 -1.05 -9.57 22.95
N ASN A 416 -1.46 -9.56 24.21
CA ASN A 416 -2.74 -10.15 24.59
C ASN A 416 -3.86 -9.08 24.42
N PRO A 417 -4.88 -9.32 23.57
CA PRO A 417 -5.95 -8.35 23.35
C PRO A 417 -6.72 -8.01 24.62
N LYS A 418 -6.94 -8.96 25.53
CA LYS A 418 -7.76 -8.73 26.73
C LYS A 418 -7.18 -7.66 27.68
N PRO A 419 -5.93 -7.78 28.19
CA PRO A 419 -5.35 -6.73 29.04
C PRO A 419 -5.14 -5.42 28.27
N PHE A 420 -4.83 -5.47 26.97
CA PHE A 420 -4.73 -4.28 26.14
C PHE A 420 -6.05 -3.49 26.06
N MET A 421 -7.16 -4.19 25.84
CA MET A 421 -8.50 -3.59 25.82
C MET A 421 -8.90 -3.04 27.20
N GLN A 422 -8.60 -3.77 28.28
CA GLN A 422 -8.81 -3.29 29.66
C GLN A 422 -7.99 -2.03 29.96
N TRP A 423 -6.77 -1.93 29.42
CA TRP A 423 -5.97 -0.72 29.52
C TRP A 423 -6.61 0.44 28.75
N LEU A 424 -7.06 0.22 27.51
CA LEU A 424 -7.79 1.24 26.74
C LEU A 424 -9.01 1.77 27.50
N HIS A 425 -9.79 0.89 28.14
CA HIS A 425 -10.91 1.29 29.00
C HIS A 425 -10.49 2.25 30.12
N LYS A 426 -9.39 1.93 30.82
CA LYS A 426 -8.84 2.76 31.89
C LYS A 426 -8.35 4.11 31.37
N GLU A 427 -7.62 4.13 30.26
CA GLU A 427 -7.09 5.36 29.69
C GLU A 427 -8.19 6.29 29.15
N ILE A 428 -9.22 5.72 28.50
CA ILE A 428 -10.41 6.47 28.07
C ILE A 428 -11.12 7.09 29.28
N ALA A 429 -11.33 6.32 30.35
CA ALA A 429 -11.98 6.82 31.56
C ALA A 429 -11.17 7.94 32.23
N LYS A 430 -9.83 7.84 32.26
CA LYS A 430 -8.95 8.92 32.77
C LYS A 430 -9.09 10.22 32.00
N LEU A 431 -9.36 10.13 30.69
CA LEU A 431 -9.58 11.30 29.82
C LEU A 431 -11.04 11.81 29.88
N GLY A 432 -11.90 11.22 30.70
CA GLY A 432 -13.31 11.61 30.86
C GLY A 432 -14.28 10.97 29.88
N GLY A 433 -13.84 9.97 29.11
CA GLY A 433 -14.73 9.17 28.26
C GLY A 433 -15.70 8.32 29.08
N THR A 434 -16.91 8.13 28.58
CA THR A 434 -17.98 7.37 29.26
C THR A 434 -18.38 6.13 28.49
N PHE A 435 -18.85 5.10 29.19
CA PHE A 435 -19.25 3.82 28.62
C PHE A 435 -20.72 3.55 28.94
N GLU A 436 -21.46 3.09 27.95
CA GLU A 436 -22.86 2.69 28.09
C GLU A 436 -23.08 1.33 27.42
N GLN A 437 -23.48 0.34 28.22
CA GLN A 437 -23.80 -0.97 27.70
C GLN A 437 -25.25 -0.99 27.20
N ARG A 438 -25.44 -0.87 25.89
CA ARG A 438 -26.75 -0.86 25.23
C ARG A 438 -26.63 -1.35 23.78
N ARG A 439 -27.65 -2.10 23.34
CA ARG A 439 -27.82 -2.44 21.92
C ARG A 439 -28.38 -1.25 21.14
N VAL A 440 -27.61 -0.75 20.18
CA VAL A 440 -28.05 0.29 19.24
C VAL A 440 -28.91 -0.37 18.16
N GLN A 441 -30.12 0.16 17.93
CA GLN A 441 -31.06 -0.36 16.93
C GLN A 441 -30.96 0.40 15.60
N SER A 442 -30.66 1.69 15.67
CA SER A 442 -30.59 2.59 14.53
C SER A 442 -29.56 3.68 14.80
N LEU A 443 -28.67 3.95 13.84
CA LEU A 443 -27.75 5.08 13.93
C LEU A 443 -28.48 6.43 13.75
N ASP A 444 -29.67 6.41 13.13
CA ASP A 444 -30.39 7.64 12.78
C ASP A 444 -31.04 8.34 13.98
N GLU A 445 -31.27 7.60 15.06
CA GLU A 445 -32.02 8.03 16.25
C GLU A 445 -31.11 8.49 17.40
N GLU A 446 -29.79 8.39 17.22
CA GLU A 446 -28.82 8.70 18.27
C GLU A 446 -28.60 10.22 18.39
N ASP A 447 -28.85 10.78 19.58
CA ASP A 447 -28.63 12.20 19.88
C ASP A 447 -27.15 12.49 20.15
N CYS A 448 -26.47 12.99 19.12
CA CYS A 448 -25.07 13.43 19.18
C CYS A 448 -24.78 14.43 18.05
N ASP A 449 -23.60 15.06 18.09
CA ASP A 449 -23.13 15.93 17.02
C ASP A 449 -22.29 15.14 15.99
N LEU A 450 -21.50 14.18 16.48
CA LEU A 450 -20.67 13.28 15.68
C LEU A 450 -20.88 11.83 16.15
N LEU A 451 -21.20 10.95 15.22
CA LEU A 451 -21.29 9.50 15.42
C LEU A 451 -20.12 8.82 14.72
N VAL A 452 -19.37 7.99 15.43
CA VAL A 452 -18.34 7.12 14.84
C VAL A 452 -18.86 5.68 14.88
N ASN A 453 -19.18 5.14 13.72
CA ASN A 453 -19.71 3.79 13.57
C ASN A 453 -18.57 2.77 13.49
N CYS A 454 -18.27 2.14 14.62
CA CYS A 454 -17.28 1.06 14.77
C CYS A 454 -17.94 -0.30 15.06
N SER A 455 -19.16 -0.51 14.54
CA SER A 455 -20.03 -1.64 14.90
C SER A 455 -19.61 -3.01 14.31
N GLY A 456 -18.52 -3.07 13.54
CA GLY A 456 -18.02 -4.34 12.98
C GLY A 456 -19.05 -4.99 12.05
N LEU A 457 -19.39 -6.26 12.29
CA LEU A 457 -20.39 -6.99 11.50
C LEU A 457 -21.79 -6.38 11.55
N ALA A 458 -22.14 -5.71 12.65
CA ALA A 458 -23.44 -5.08 12.79
C ALA A 458 -23.64 -3.89 11.82
N ALA A 459 -22.58 -3.42 11.16
CA ALA A 459 -22.70 -2.43 10.08
C ALA A 459 -23.58 -2.91 8.91
N LYS A 460 -23.72 -4.23 8.70
CA LYS A 460 -24.69 -4.78 7.75
C LYS A 460 -26.11 -4.25 8.02
N ALA A 461 -26.54 -4.31 9.27
CA ALA A 461 -27.87 -3.84 9.67
C ALA A 461 -27.90 -2.33 9.96
N LEU A 462 -26.87 -1.80 10.65
CA LEU A 462 -26.85 -0.42 11.15
C LEU A 462 -26.51 0.62 10.08
N ALA A 463 -25.71 0.25 9.07
CA ALA A 463 -25.32 1.12 7.96
C ALA A 463 -25.91 0.68 6.61
N GLY A 464 -26.64 -0.45 6.56
CA GLY A 464 -27.17 -1.01 5.32
C GLY A 464 -26.08 -1.53 4.38
N ASP A 465 -24.91 -1.88 4.89
CA ASP A 465 -23.79 -2.35 4.08
C ASP A 465 -23.91 -3.86 3.81
N GLU A 466 -24.58 -4.20 2.71
CA GLU A 466 -24.81 -5.59 2.31
C GLU A 466 -23.55 -6.35 1.91
N THR A 467 -22.42 -5.65 1.71
CA THR A 467 -21.13 -6.26 1.36
C THR A 467 -20.39 -6.82 2.58
N MET A 468 -20.95 -6.66 3.78
CA MET A 468 -20.45 -7.25 5.02
C MET A 468 -20.80 -8.74 5.14
N PHE A 469 -19.82 -9.55 5.53
CA PHE A 469 -19.99 -10.98 5.77
C PHE A 469 -19.07 -11.49 6.89
N PRO A 470 -19.48 -12.52 7.65
CA PRO A 470 -18.63 -13.10 8.68
C PRO A 470 -17.55 -13.99 8.04
N ILE A 471 -16.35 -13.95 8.60
CA ILE A 471 -15.33 -14.98 8.36
C ILE A 471 -15.07 -15.63 9.71
N ARG A 472 -15.70 -16.78 9.95
CA ARG A 472 -15.58 -17.50 11.20
C ARG A 472 -14.16 -18.04 11.36
N GLY A 473 -13.58 -17.79 12.52
CA GLY A 473 -12.29 -18.30 12.93
C GLY A 473 -12.36 -18.93 14.29
N GLN A 474 -11.85 -20.15 14.40
CA GLN A 474 -11.76 -20.89 15.64
C GLN A 474 -10.31 -20.99 16.10
N ILE A 475 -10.14 -20.82 17.40
CA ILE A 475 -8.85 -20.89 18.09
C ILE A 475 -8.94 -21.76 19.33
N ILE A 476 -7.76 -22.19 19.79
CA ILE A 476 -7.57 -22.86 21.07
C ILE A 476 -6.56 -22.03 21.87
N ASN A 477 -6.94 -21.59 23.06
CA ASN A 477 -6.01 -20.99 24.00
C ASN A 477 -5.39 -22.10 24.84
N VAL A 478 -4.07 -22.12 24.91
CA VAL A 478 -3.32 -23.09 25.71
C VAL A 478 -2.28 -22.37 26.54
N HIS A 479 -1.83 -22.99 27.62
CA HIS A 479 -0.68 -22.53 28.39
C HIS A 479 0.52 -23.44 28.12
N ASN A 480 1.59 -22.86 27.57
CA ASN A 480 2.88 -23.53 27.38
C ASN A 480 4.02 -22.51 27.15
N PRO A 481 4.89 -22.26 28.14
CA PRO A 481 5.95 -21.27 28.01
C PRO A 481 7.10 -21.67 27.07
N LYS A 482 7.16 -22.93 26.62
CA LYS A 482 8.20 -23.40 25.67
C LYS A 482 7.86 -23.08 24.21
N LEU A 483 6.60 -22.73 23.92
CA LEU A 483 6.21 -22.24 22.61
C LEU A 483 6.51 -20.73 22.60
N ASP A 484 7.74 -20.37 22.26
CA ASP A 484 8.29 -19.01 22.44
C ASP A 484 8.50 -18.26 21.11
N LYS A 485 8.10 -18.85 19.99
CA LYS A 485 8.23 -18.30 18.63
C LYS A 485 6.90 -18.29 17.91
N LEU A 486 6.69 -17.29 17.05
CA LEU A 486 5.58 -17.31 16.11
C LEU A 486 5.87 -18.36 15.03
N LYS A 487 4.89 -19.23 14.78
CA LYS A 487 4.89 -20.07 13.58
C LYS A 487 3.56 -19.93 12.87
N VAL A 488 3.59 -19.64 11.58
CA VAL A 488 2.42 -19.62 10.69
C VAL A 488 2.72 -20.53 9.51
N SER A 489 1.76 -21.36 9.13
CA SER A 489 1.87 -22.21 7.95
C SER A 489 0.55 -22.28 7.19
N VAL A 490 0.61 -22.29 5.87
CA VAL A 490 -0.51 -22.65 4.99
C VAL A 490 -0.15 -23.93 4.25
N ASP A 491 -0.98 -24.97 4.41
CA ASP A 491 -0.76 -26.23 3.71
C ASP A 491 -1.23 -26.18 2.24
N LYS A 492 -0.92 -27.22 1.47
CA LYS A 492 -1.28 -27.33 0.05
C LYS A 492 -2.79 -27.28 -0.24
N ASN A 493 -3.62 -27.53 0.78
CA ASN A 493 -5.08 -27.47 0.68
C ASN A 493 -5.62 -26.10 1.11
N GLY A 494 -4.74 -25.12 1.39
CA GLY A 494 -5.11 -23.80 1.90
C GLY A 494 -5.49 -23.80 3.38
N GLN A 495 -5.21 -24.86 4.14
CA GLN A 495 -5.51 -24.88 5.57
C GLN A 495 -4.45 -24.13 6.37
N HIS A 496 -4.90 -23.20 7.20
CA HIS A 496 -4.03 -22.41 8.06
C HIS A 496 -3.72 -23.13 9.38
N ALA A 497 -2.47 -23.02 9.80
CA ALA A 497 -2.04 -23.29 11.16
C ALA A 497 -1.22 -22.11 11.68
N TYR A 498 -1.47 -21.66 12.91
CA TYR A 498 -0.65 -20.65 13.56
C TYR A 498 -0.51 -20.91 15.05
N ILE A 499 0.66 -20.59 15.59
CA ILE A 499 1.02 -20.67 17.00
C ILE A 499 1.53 -19.29 17.39
N ILE A 500 0.72 -18.54 18.13
CA ILE A 500 1.01 -17.15 18.51
C ILE A 500 1.36 -17.13 20.00
N PRO A 501 2.64 -16.91 20.36
CA PRO A 501 3.05 -16.88 21.76
C PRO A 501 2.84 -15.49 22.36
N ARG A 502 1.78 -15.32 23.13
CA ARG A 502 1.60 -14.11 23.94
C ARG A 502 2.46 -14.22 25.21
N PRO A 503 2.68 -13.11 25.92
CA PRO A 503 3.49 -13.14 27.14
C PRO A 503 2.99 -14.13 28.20
N ASN A 504 3.90 -14.53 29.10
CA ASN A 504 3.62 -15.43 30.23
C ASN A 504 3.11 -16.83 29.84
N GLY A 505 3.48 -17.31 28.63
CA GLY A 505 3.12 -18.63 28.15
C GLY A 505 1.65 -18.81 27.79
N ASP A 506 0.89 -17.73 27.59
CA ASP A 506 -0.44 -17.77 26.96
C ASP A 506 -0.26 -17.92 25.44
N ILE A 507 -0.73 -19.02 24.87
CA ILE A 507 -0.51 -19.35 23.46
C ILE A 507 -1.86 -19.48 22.77
N VAL A 508 -1.97 -18.85 21.60
CA VAL A 508 -3.12 -19.05 20.71
C VAL A 508 -2.74 -20.00 19.59
N LEU A 509 -3.48 -21.09 19.50
CA LEU A 509 -3.43 -22.03 18.39
C LEU A 509 -4.58 -21.72 17.43
N GLY A 510 -4.29 -21.70 16.14
CA GLY A 510 -5.30 -21.66 15.08
C GLY A 510 -4.82 -22.39 13.83
N GLY A 511 -5.55 -22.35 12.71
CA GLY A 511 -6.73 -21.54 12.49
C GLY A 511 -7.79 -22.19 11.63
N THR A 512 -8.91 -21.47 11.54
CA THR A 512 -9.94 -21.65 10.52
C THR A 512 -10.31 -20.28 9.93
N ALA A 513 -10.72 -20.30 8.68
CA ALA A 513 -11.26 -19.16 7.96
C ALA A 513 -12.45 -19.66 7.12
N GLN A 514 -13.65 -19.56 7.67
CA GLN A 514 -14.88 -20.04 7.05
C GLN A 514 -15.75 -18.83 6.71
N GLU A 515 -15.73 -18.41 5.45
CA GLU A 515 -16.54 -17.29 4.98
C GLU A 515 -18.04 -17.63 5.04
N HIS A 516 -18.85 -16.60 5.29
CA HIS A 516 -20.32 -16.67 5.38
C HIS A 516 -20.87 -17.60 6.49
N ASN A 517 -20.02 -18.12 7.37
CA ASN A 517 -20.45 -18.90 8.53
C ASN A 517 -20.76 -17.97 9.72
N TRP A 518 -22.04 -17.92 10.11
CA TRP A 518 -22.54 -17.09 11.21
C TRP A 518 -22.52 -17.78 12.58
N ASN A 519 -22.08 -19.04 12.66
CA ASN A 519 -22.05 -19.77 13.92
C ASN A 519 -20.91 -19.24 14.82
N ALA A 520 -21.25 -18.52 15.89
CA ALA A 520 -20.26 -18.00 16.85
C ALA A 520 -19.83 -19.03 17.91
N GLU A 521 -20.45 -20.22 17.95
CA GLU A 521 -20.12 -21.28 18.89
C GLU A 521 -18.86 -22.04 18.48
N SER A 522 -18.19 -22.64 19.47
CA SER A 522 -17.08 -23.57 19.22
C SER A 522 -17.59 -24.89 18.60
N ASP A 523 -16.85 -25.43 17.63
CA ASP A 523 -17.11 -26.73 16.99
C ASP A 523 -15.95 -27.69 17.27
N GLU A 524 -16.22 -28.88 17.79
CA GLU A 524 -15.16 -29.81 18.20
C GLU A 524 -14.32 -30.33 17.02
N ARG A 525 -14.91 -30.50 15.83
CA ARG A 525 -14.15 -30.98 14.65
C ARG A 525 -13.16 -29.92 14.18
N ASP A 526 -13.57 -28.66 14.18
CA ASP A 526 -12.66 -27.55 13.88
C ASP A 526 -11.54 -27.44 14.92
N ALA A 527 -11.84 -27.68 16.21
CA ALA A 527 -10.86 -27.63 17.28
C ALA A 527 -9.84 -28.75 17.12
N ASP A 528 -10.29 -29.97 16.91
CA ASP A 528 -9.43 -31.14 16.71
C ASP A 528 -8.56 -30.96 15.46
N GLY A 529 -9.12 -30.41 14.39
CA GLY A 529 -8.38 -30.07 13.17
C GLY A 529 -7.29 -29.03 13.40
N VAL A 530 -7.59 -27.95 14.14
CA VAL A 530 -6.60 -26.93 14.55
C VAL A 530 -5.51 -27.57 15.40
N TRP A 531 -5.90 -28.35 16.42
CA TRP A 531 -4.97 -29.01 17.34
C TRP A 531 -3.99 -29.91 16.59
N GLU A 532 -4.47 -30.77 15.69
CA GLU A 532 -3.61 -31.68 14.94
C GLU A 532 -2.70 -30.93 13.96
N ARG A 533 -3.17 -29.86 13.30
CA ARG A 533 -2.32 -29.03 12.46
C ARG A 533 -1.21 -28.35 13.27
N CYS A 534 -1.53 -27.77 14.42
CA CYS A 534 -0.54 -27.15 15.29
C CYS A 534 0.45 -28.18 15.87
N CYS A 535 0.00 -29.39 16.22
CA CYS A 535 0.89 -30.47 16.68
C CYS A 535 1.86 -30.93 15.58
N ARG A 536 1.44 -30.92 14.31
CA ARG A 536 2.35 -31.20 13.19
C ARG A 536 3.38 -30.08 12.98
N LEU A 537 2.96 -28.83 13.09
CA LEU A 537 3.83 -27.66 12.92
C LEU A 537 4.85 -27.51 14.07
N TRP A 538 4.45 -27.87 15.29
CA TRP A 538 5.33 -27.90 16.46
C TRP A 538 4.89 -28.98 17.45
N PRO A 539 5.58 -30.14 17.52
CA PRO A 539 5.18 -31.27 18.36
C PRO A 539 5.03 -30.94 19.86
N GLU A 540 5.75 -29.94 20.38
CA GLU A 540 5.63 -29.49 21.78
C GLU A 540 4.22 -29.01 22.15
N VAL A 541 3.38 -28.66 21.16
CA VAL A 541 1.96 -28.34 21.38
C VAL A 541 1.24 -29.45 22.15
N ARG A 542 1.60 -30.73 21.94
CA ARG A 542 1.00 -31.88 22.63
C ARG A 542 1.15 -31.82 24.16
N ASN A 543 2.16 -31.10 24.65
CA ASN A 543 2.45 -30.93 26.08
C ASN A 543 1.75 -29.71 26.70
N SER A 544 0.90 -29.01 25.94
CA SER A 544 0.25 -27.78 26.40
C SER A 544 -1.00 -28.05 27.22
N LYS A 545 -1.25 -27.21 28.23
CA LYS A 545 -2.51 -27.23 28.98
C LYS A 545 -3.58 -26.44 28.22
N VAL A 546 -4.64 -27.10 27.76
CA VAL A 546 -5.78 -26.41 27.13
C VAL A 546 -6.52 -25.55 28.15
N ILE A 547 -6.75 -24.28 27.81
CA ILE A 547 -7.45 -23.30 28.65
C ILE A 547 -8.87 -23.07 28.14
N ALA A 548 -9.03 -22.83 26.84
CA ALA A 548 -10.33 -22.58 26.22
C ALA A 548 -10.33 -22.91 24.72
N LYS A 549 -11.50 -23.23 24.17
CA LYS A 549 -11.78 -23.33 22.73
C LYS A 549 -12.83 -22.26 22.39
N MET A 550 -12.56 -21.44 21.38
CA MET A 550 -13.38 -20.25 21.10
C MET A 550 -13.49 -20.01 19.61
N ALA A 551 -14.66 -19.57 19.15
CA ALA A 551 -14.87 -19.08 17.79
C ALA A 551 -15.19 -17.59 17.81
N GLY A 552 -14.80 -16.89 16.74
CA GLY A 552 -15.07 -15.48 16.53
C GLY A 552 -15.41 -15.19 15.08
N LEU A 553 -16.28 -14.20 14.86
CA LEU A 553 -16.71 -13.81 13.53
C LEU A 553 -15.99 -12.54 13.11
N ARG A 554 -15.01 -12.68 12.20
CA ARG A 554 -14.28 -11.53 11.66
C ARG A 554 -15.20 -10.72 10.74
N PRO A 555 -15.20 -9.37 10.81
CA PRO A 555 -16.03 -8.51 9.98
C PRO A 555 -15.46 -8.35 8.57
N GLY A 556 -15.62 -9.39 7.74
CA GLY A 556 -15.24 -9.37 6.32
C GLY A 556 -16.10 -8.38 5.54
N ARG A 557 -15.49 -7.73 4.54
CA ARG A 557 -16.14 -6.78 3.64
C ARG A 557 -15.47 -6.83 2.26
N THR A 558 -16.27 -6.93 1.19
CA THR A 558 -15.75 -7.09 -0.18
C THR A 558 -14.82 -5.95 -0.61
N GLY A 559 -15.12 -4.71 -0.22
CA GLY A 559 -14.28 -3.53 -0.53
C GLY A 559 -13.21 -3.22 0.51
N GLY A 560 -12.95 -4.13 1.46
CA GLY A 560 -12.05 -3.88 2.59
C GLY A 560 -12.63 -2.91 3.62
N VAL A 561 -11.75 -2.23 4.36
CA VAL A 561 -12.13 -1.32 5.45
C VAL A 561 -12.96 -0.14 4.92
N CYS A 562 -14.16 0.06 5.46
CA CYS A 562 -14.93 1.28 5.28
C CYS A 562 -14.50 2.29 6.35
N LEU A 563 -13.69 3.27 5.93
CA LEU A 563 -13.31 4.42 6.74
C LEU A 563 -13.60 5.71 5.98
N GLU A 564 -14.74 6.35 6.24
CA GLU A 564 -15.15 7.57 5.53
C GLU A 564 -16.26 8.32 6.26
N MET A 565 -16.42 9.61 5.93
CA MET A 565 -17.56 10.41 6.39
C MET A 565 -18.77 10.13 5.49
N LYS A 566 -19.90 9.77 6.09
CA LYS A 566 -21.18 9.67 5.39
C LYS A 566 -21.54 11.02 4.75
N PRO A 567 -21.99 11.06 3.48
CA PRO A 567 -22.31 12.32 2.80
C PRO A 567 -23.43 13.12 3.46
N THR A 568 -24.38 12.43 4.09
CA THR A 568 -25.56 13.02 4.73
C THR A 568 -25.57 12.76 6.24
N PRO A 569 -25.98 13.76 7.04
CA PRO A 569 -26.20 13.55 8.47
C PRO A 569 -27.29 12.50 8.74
N THR A 570 -27.38 12.06 10.00
CA THR A 570 -28.52 11.27 10.49
C THR A 570 -29.82 12.09 10.49
N LYS A 571 -30.96 11.42 10.70
CA LYS A 571 -32.25 12.11 10.89
C LYS A 571 -32.21 13.12 12.05
N CYS A 572 -31.47 12.83 13.11
CA CYS A 572 -31.24 13.73 14.24
C CYS A 572 -30.15 14.78 14.00
N GLY A 573 -29.52 14.80 12.82
CA GLY A 573 -28.55 15.81 12.41
C GLY A 573 -27.10 15.52 12.77
N ALA A 574 -26.78 14.34 13.28
CA ALA A 574 -25.42 13.92 13.60
C ALA A 574 -24.61 13.64 12.33
N LEU A 575 -23.36 14.10 12.28
CA LEU A 575 -22.41 13.66 11.24
C LEU A 575 -21.95 12.24 11.54
N VAL A 576 -21.73 11.41 10.52
CA VAL A 576 -21.35 9.99 10.71
C VAL A 576 -20.01 9.70 10.06
N ILE A 577 -19.06 9.17 10.83
CA ILE A 577 -17.83 8.56 10.31
C ILE A 577 -17.97 7.05 10.43
N HIS A 578 -17.92 6.33 9.32
CA HIS A 578 -17.83 4.88 9.29
C HIS A 578 -16.38 4.44 9.55
N ASN A 579 -16.21 3.39 10.34
CA ASN A 579 -14.92 2.75 10.63
C ASN A 579 -15.12 1.26 10.95
N TYR A 580 -15.36 0.43 9.93
CA TYR A 580 -15.67 -1.00 10.09
C TYR A 580 -15.16 -1.82 8.88
N GLY A 581 -15.40 -3.15 8.87
CA GLY A 581 -15.00 -4.00 7.74
C GLY A 581 -13.53 -4.45 7.79
N HIS A 582 -12.99 -4.62 9.00
CA HIS A 582 -11.56 -4.89 9.21
C HIS A 582 -11.14 -6.36 9.05
N SER A 583 -12.05 -7.28 8.72
CA SER A 583 -11.74 -8.71 8.57
C SER A 583 -10.82 -9.22 9.71
N GLY A 584 -9.71 -9.88 9.39
CA GLY A 584 -8.68 -10.32 10.33
C GLY A 584 -7.65 -9.26 10.76
N SER A 585 -7.71 -8.04 10.23
CA SER A 585 -6.68 -7.00 10.42
C SER A 585 -7.02 -5.91 11.44
N GLY A 586 -8.13 -6.04 12.18
CA GLY A 586 -8.55 -5.02 13.16
C GLY A 586 -7.45 -4.63 14.16
N HIS A 587 -6.75 -5.61 14.73
CA HIS A 587 -5.63 -5.39 15.65
C HIS A 587 -4.35 -4.87 14.98
N THR A 588 -4.27 -4.94 13.66
CA THR A 588 -3.13 -4.44 12.87
C THR A 588 -3.32 -2.99 12.45
N LEU A 589 -4.58 -2.56 12.26
CA LEU A 589 -4.92 -1.26 11.65
C LEU A 589 -5.53 -0.25 12.63
N HIS A 590 -5.96 -0.69 13.82
CA HIS A 590 -6.85 0.09 14.71
C HIS A 590 -6.37 1.52 14.97
N TRP A 591 -5.09 1.74 15.29
CA TRP A 591 -4.60 3.05 15.69
C TRP A 591 -4.47 3.99 14.50
N GLY A 592 -3.97 3.47 13.37
CA GLY A 592 -3.92 4.19 12.11
C GLY A 592 -5.31 4.64 11.64
N CYS A 593 -6.29 3.74 11.69
CA CYS A 593 -7.69 4.09 11.40
C CYS A 593 -8.23 5.13 12.38
N ALA A 594 -7.93 5.01 13.68
CA ALA A 594 -8.34 5.98 14.70
C ALA A 594 -7.77 7.39 14.45
N GLN A 595 -6.51 7.50 14.01
CA GLN A 595 -5.91 8.79 13.64
C GLN A 595 -6.61 9.43 12.42
N GLU A 596 -7.07 8.62 11.47
CA GLU A 596 -7.84 9.14 10.34
C GLU A 596 -9.29 9.50 10.74
N VAL A 597 -9.91 8.80 11.70
CA VAL A 597 -11.17 9.25 12.32
C VAL A 597 -11.00 10.66 12.92
N VAL A 598 -9.92 10.90 13.67
CA VAL A 598 -9.61 12.22 14.23
C VAL A 598 -9.45 13.25 13.11
N ALA A 599 -8.71 12.92 12.05
CA ALA A 599 -8.49 13.84 10.93
C ALA A 599 -9.81 14.23 10.25
N LEU A 600 -10.72 13.28 10.02
CA LEU A 600 -12.05 13.54 9.46
C LEU A 600 -12.93 14.36 10.43
N ALA A 601 -12.88 14.07 11.73
CA ALA A 601 -13.63 14.81 12.74
C ALA A 601 -13.19 16.28 12.82
N LYS A 602 -11.87 16.53 12.83
CA LYS A 602 -11.30 17.88 12.91
C LYS A 602 -11.59 18.77 11.70
N GLN A 603 -11.88 18.18 10.53
CA GLN A 603 -12.34 18.95 9.37
C GLN A 603 -13.71 19.64 9.60
N ARG A 604 -14.52 19.10 10.52
CA ARG A 604 -15.88 19.60 10.82
C ARG A 604 -15.99 20.26 12.19
N PHE A 605 -15.13 19.83 13.12
CA PHE A 605 -15.06 20.33 14.48
C PHE A 605 -13.60 20.72 14.77
N PRO A 606 -13.17 21.93 14.35
CA PRO A 606 -11.80 22.38 14.57
C PRO A 606 -11.51 22.55 16.07
N GLU A 607 -10.23 22.53 16.44
CA GLU A 607 -9.81 22.93 17.77
C GLU A 607 -10.17 24.40 18.00
N SER A 608 -10.61 24.74 19.22
CA SER A 608 -10.87 26.14 19.57
C SER A 608 -9.58 26.96 19.44
N PRO A 609 -9.60 28.13 18.78
CA PRO A 609 -8.45 29.02 18.73
C PRO A 609 -8.25 29.71 20.09
N SER A 610 -7.73 29.01 21.11
CA SER A 610 -7.12 29.64 22.31
C SER A 610 -6.48 28.65 23.29
N SER A 611 -5.15 28.51 23.22
CA SER A 611 -4.20 28.63 24.37
C SER A 611 -2.74 28.55 23.88
N LYS A 612 -2.31 29.53 23.08
CA LYS A 612 -0.91 30.00 23.10
C LYS A 612 -0.93 31.33 23.83
N LEU A 613 -0.88 31.28 25.15
CA LEU A 613 -0.54 32.39 26.03
C LEU A 613 0.56 31.89 26.97
#